data_AF-A0A139Y828-F1
#
_entry.id   AF-A0A139Y828-F1
#
_cell.length_a   1.000
_cell.length_b   1.000
_cell.length_c   1.000
_cell.angle_alpha   90.00
_cell.angle_beta   90.00
_cell.angle_gamma   90.00
#
_symmetry.space_group_name_H-M   'P 1'
#
loop_
_entity.id
_entity.type
_entity.pdbx_description
1 polymer ?
#
loop_
_entity_poly.entity_id
_entity_poly.type
_entity_poly.pdbx_seq_one_letter_code
_entity_poly.pdbx_strand_id
1 'polypeptide(L)'
;MSLDDVVHKKFTFVFVPADINDPVEERTFEGEEKSFRATLNAHFNRENLLKTEADKFKDDLSKQADGKLSDEQLSTLIGIQHTYQIIPLTLPTKANGFRGTNAYIDSIGRVKNLAVNARASRICSTDIRGDCFLSTTFDDEETFQRANFSQKDFERLMASPPDATGRWSETAALSQLLNQRQADASRQALGAPASTEKKHKQCGNCGKEEPAASPENPSPMRLKRCGGCGEAFYCSAECQRADWRHHKRVCKK
;
A
#
# COMPACT_ATOMS: atom_id res chain seq x y z
N MET A 1 1.22 -5.71 -20.79
CA MET A 1 -0.03 -6.49 -20.77
C MET A 1 -0.63 -6.33 -19.39
N SER A 2 -1.94 -6.14 -19.27
CA SER A 2 -2.58 -6.14 -17.95
C SER A 2 -2.56 -7.56 -17.40
N LEU A 3 -2.46 -7.72 -16.06
CA LEU A 3 -2.62 -9.03 -15.42
C LEU A 3 -3.99 -9.66 -15.75
N ASP A 4 -4.99 -8.83 -16.03
CA ASP A 4 -6.34 -9.27 -16.40
C ASP A 4 -6.42 -9.99 -17.74
N ASP A 5 -5.47 -9.73 -18.66
CA ASP A 5 -5.44 -10.32 -20.01
C ASP A 5 -4.70 -11.67 -20.03
N VAL A 6 -4.19 -12.13 -18.88
CA VAL A 6 -3.45 -13.39 -18.80
C VAL A 6 -4.41 -14.57 -18.95
N VAL A 7 -4.10 -15.46 -19.88
CA VAL A 7 -4.88 -16.68 -20.12
C VAL A 7 -4.24 -17.85 -19.38
N HIS A 8 -5.02 -18.49 -18.51
CA HIS A 8 -4.60 -19.64 -17.74
C HIS A 8 -5.04 -20.95 -18.39
N LYS A 9 -4.11 -21.90 -18.47
CA LYS A 9 -4.45 -23.32 -18.68
C LYS A 9 -5.28 -23.80 -17.49
N LYS A 10 -6.04 -24.89 -17.70
CA LYS A 10 -6.86 -25.51 -16.65
C LYS A 10 -6.08 -25.68 -15.34
N PHE A 11 -6.56 -25.08 -14.27
CA PHE A 11 -6.00 -25.18 -12.93
C PHE A 11 -7.07 -25.49 -11.89
N THR A 12 -6.64 -26.10 -10.78
CA THR A 12 -7.51 -26.40 -9.63
C THR A 12 -7.39 -25.31 -8.55
N PHE A 13 -8.52 -24.97 -7.94
CA PHE A 13 -8.63 -24.12 -6.77
C PHE A 13 -9.66 -24.73 -5.81
N VAL A 14 -9.66 -24.28 -4.56
CA VAL A 14 -10.50 -24.89 -3.51
C VAL A 14 -11.56 -23.91 -3.04
N PHE A 15 -12.79 -24.39 -2.90
CA PHE A 15 -13.90 -23.70 -2.25
C PHE A 15 -14.09 -24.26 -0.83
N VAL A 16 -14.11 -23.37 0.15
CA VAL A 16 -14.28 -23.68 1.58
C VAL A 16 -15.61 -23.06 2.04
N PRO A 17 -16.68 -23.87 2.10
CA PRO A 17 -17.98 -23.41 2.60
C PRO A 17 -17.90 -22.86 4.03
N ALA A 18 -18.78 -21.92 4.38
CA ALA A 18 -18.91 -21.40 5.73
C ALA A 18 -19.35 -22.47 6.73
N ASP A 19 -20.29 -23.35 6.34
CA ASP A 19 -20.76 -24.45 7.19
C ASP A 19 -19.68 -25.52 7.32
N ILE A 20 -19.38 -25.92 8.56
CA ILE A 20 -18.38 -26.94 8.86
C ILE A 20 -18.81 -28.35 8.40
N ASN A 21 -20.12 -28.58 8.27
CA ASN A 21 -20.67 -29.86 7.84
C ASN A 21 -20.55 -30.05 6.32
N ASP A 22 -20.46 -28.94 5.56
CA ASP A 22 -20.29 -29.00 4.11
C ASP A 22 -18.83 -29.30 3.77
N PRO A 23 -18.56 -30.29 2.90
CA PRO A 23 -17.20 -30.65 2.54
C PRO A 23 -16.52 -29.54 1.73
N VAL A 24 -15.19 -29.51 1.83
CA VAL A 24 -14.37 -28.64 0.98
C VAL A 24 -14.38 -29.18 -0.45
N GLU A 25 -14.60 -28.31 -1.43
CA GLU A 25 -14.74 -28.69 -2.84
C GLU A 25 -13.53 -28.26 -3.66
N GLU A 26 -12.98 -29.17 -4.45
CA GLU A 26 -12.05 -28.81 -5.52
C GLU A 26 -12.84 -28.36 -6.75
N ARG A 27 -12.50 -27.19 -7.28
CA ARG A 27 -13.06 -26.63 -8.51
C ARG A 27 -11.94 -26.38 -9.51
N THR A 28 -12.29 -26.41 -10.79
CA THR A 28 -11.33 -26.14 -11.86
C THR A 28 -11.78 -24.95 -12.69
N PHE A 29 -10.82 -24.16 -13.17
CA PHE A 29 -11.07 -23.04 -14.06
C PHE A 29 -10.06 -23.05 -15.21
N GLU A 30 -10.50 -22.57 -16.37
CA GLU A 30 -9.66 -22.30 -17.55
C GLU A 30 -10.15 -21.03 -18.23
N GLY A 31 -9.23 -20.26 -18.82
CA GLY A 31 -9.55 -18.99 -19.49
C GLY A 31 -8.81 -17.79 -18.89
N GLU A 32 -9.35 -16.60 -19.12
CA GLU A 32 -8.72 -15.33 -18.71
C GLU A 32 -8.80 -15.10 -17.19
N GLU A 33 -7.76 -14.50 -16.62
CA GLU A 33 -7.70 -14.09 -15.21
C GLU A 33 -8.89 -13.18 -14.85
N LYS A 34 -9.25 -12.22 -15.72
CA LYS A 34 -10.44 -11.38 -15.52
C LYS A 34 -11.72 -12.19 -15.32
N SER A 35 -11.89 -13.27 -16.09
CA SER A 35 -13.06 -14.15 -16.01
C SER A 35 -13.04 -15.00 -14.73
N PHE A 36 -11.86 -15.44 -14.30
CA PHE A 36 -11.70 -16.09 -13.00
C PHE A 36 -12.10 -15.17 -11.85
N ARG A 37 -11.56 -13.94 -11.84
CA ARG A 37 -11.89 -12.92 -10.84
C ARG A 37 -13.38 -12.57 -10.86
N ALA A 38 -14.00 -12.46 -12.04
CA ALA A 38 -15.43 -12.25 -12.18
C ALA A 38 -16.26 -13.41 -11.59
N THR A 39 -15.81 -14.66 -11.75
CA THR A 39 -16.46 -15.84 -11.17
C THR A 39 -16.47 -15.79 -9.65
N LEU A 40 -15.34 -15.43 -9.02
CA LEU A 40 -15.26 -15.27 -7.57
C LEU A 40 -16.14 -14.11 -7.09
N ASN A 41 -16.08 -12.95 -7.75
CA ASN A 41 -16.92 -11.80 -7.43
C ASN A 41 -18.42 -12.14 -7.53
N ALA A 42 -18.82 -12.86 -8.58
CA ALA A 42 -20.21 -13.26 -8.75
C ALA A 42 -20.71 -14.17 -7.62
N HIS A 43 -19.84 -15.01 -7.03
CA HIS A 43 -20.21 -15.84 -5.88
C HIS A 43 -20.54 -14.98 -4.66
N PHE A 44 -19.67 -14.03 -4.31
CA PHE A 44 -19.87 -13.17 -3.14
C PHE A 44 -20.98 -12.11 -3.34
N ASN A 45 -21.29 -11.76 -4.58
CA ASN A 45 -22.32 -10.77 -4.91
C ASN A 45 -23.72 -11.35 -5.10
N ARG A 46 -23.89 -12.67 -5.05
CA ARG A 46 -25.23 -13.30 -5.14
C ARG A 46 -26.15 -12.86 -3.99
N GLU A 47 -25.57 -12.54 -2.83
CA GLU A 47 -26.28 -11.92 -1.72
C GLU A 47 -26.04 -10.41 -1.77
N ASN A 48 -26.84 -9.69 -2.57
CA ASN A 48 -26.87 -8.23 -2.50
C ASN A 48 -27.16 -7.82 -1.05
N LEU A 49 -26.41 -6.84 -0.54
CA LEU A 49 -26.69 -6.25 0.76
C LEU A 49 -28.15 -5.79 0.79
N LEU A 50 -28.90 -6.25 1.78
CA LEU A 50 -30.16 -5.63 2.12
C LEU A 50 -29.87 -4.16 2.48
N LYS A 51 -30.81 -3.25 2.21
CA LYS A 51 -30.64 -1.81 2.50
C LYS A 51 -30.17 -1.56 3.95
N THR A 52 -30.67 -2.36 4.89
CA THR A 52 -30.29 -2.34 6.31
C THR A 52 -28.84 -2.73 6.58
N GLU A 53 -28.26 -3.59 5.76
CA GLU A 53 -26.86 -4.03 5.89
C GLU A 53 -25.91 -3.02 5.24
N ALA A 54 -26.33 -2.38 4.14
CA ALA A 54 -25.59 -1.28 3.54
C ALA A 54 -25.41 -0.11 4.52
N ASP A 55 -26.43 0.21 5.32
CA ASP A 55 -26.34 1.28 6.32
C ASP A 55 -25.42 0.91 7.50
N LYS A 56 -25.44 -0.35 7.95
CA LYS A 56 -24.48 -0.85 8.95
C LYS A 56 -23.05 -0.85 8.42
N PHE A 57 -22.86 -1.10 7.12
CA PHE A 57 -21.55 -1.09 6.48
C PHE A 57 -20.96 0.32 6.44
N LYS A 58 -21.80 1.32 6.14
CA LYS A 58 -21.41 2.74 6.23
C LYS A 58 -20.94 3.09 7.63
N ASP A 59 -21.67 2.66 8.65
CA ASP A 59 -21.34 2.94 10.04
C ASP A 59 -20.01 2.28 10.45
N ASP A 60 -19.75 1.03 10.05
CA ASP A 60 -18.51 0.31 10.37
C ASP A 60 -17.29 0.90 9.63
N LEU A 61 -17.43 1.26 8.35
CA LEU A 61 -16.38 1.96 7.60
C LEU A 61 -16.12 3.37 8.13
N SER A 62 -17.16 4.10 8.53
CA SER A 62 -17.00 5.43 9.13
C SER A 62 -16.20 5.34 10.44
N LYS A 63 -16.46 4.32 11.25
CA LYS A 63 -15.68 4.03 12.47
C LYS A 63 -14.24 3.62 12.16
N GLN A 64 -14.03 2.74 11.18
CA GLN A 64 -12.67 2.32 10.77
C GLN A 64 -11.87 3.45 10.12
N ALA A 65 -12.53 4.39 9.43
CA ALA A 65 -11.92 5.56 8.81
C ALA A 65 -11.82 6.77 9.75
N ASP A 66 -12.18 6.61 11.03
CA ASP A 66 -12.14 7.68 12.05
C ASP A 66 -12.92 8.94 11.62
N GLY A 67 -14.03 8.75 10.90
CA GLY A 67 -14.86 9.83 10.36
C GLY A 67 -14.24 10.65 9.21
N LYS A 68 -13.12 10.21 8.62
CA LYS A 68 -12.40 10.96 7.57
C LYS A 68 -12.99 10.84 6.15
N LEU A 69 -14.03 10.03 5.95
CA LEU A 69 -14.68 9.81 4.64
C LEU A 69 -16.08 10.41 4.64
N SER A 70 -16.48 11.06 3.53
CA SER A 70 -17.84 11.61 3.39
C SER A 70 -18.87 10.52 3.02
N ASP A 71 -20.14 10.72 3.39
CA ASP A 71 -21.25 9.79 3.11
C ASP A 71 -21.39 9.46 1.62
N GLU A 72 -21.06 10.40 0.74
CA GLU A 72 -21.03 10.21 -0.72
C GLU A 72 -19.86 9.31 -1.15
N GLN A 73 -18.69 9.43 -0.51
CA GLN A 73 -17.55 8.55 -0.77
C GLN A 73 -17.80 7.13 -0.23
N LEU A 74 -18.41 7.02 0.95
CA LEU A 74 -18.84 5.75 1.56
C LEU A 74 -19.90 5.04 0.70
N SER A 75 -20.92 5.76 0.24
CA SER A 75 -21.94 5.19 -0.65
C SER A 75 -21.38 4.82 -2.03
N THR A 76 -20.41 5.56 -2.53
CA THR A 76 -19.67 5.21 -3.76
C THR A 76 -18.82 3.95 -3.52
N LEU A 77 -18.11 3.82 -2.41
CA LEU A 77 -17.36 2.61 -2.05
C LEU A 77 -18.26 1.37 -1.88
N ILE A 78 -19.49 1.57 -1.40
CA ILE A 78 -20.53 0.52 -1.33
C ILE A 78 -21.07 0.17 -2.72
N GLY A 79 -21.26 1.17 -3.58
CA GLY A 79 -21.81 1.00 -4.92
C GLY A 79 -20.82 0.51 -5.97
N ILE A 80 -19.52 0.68 -5.73
CA ILE A 80 -18.45 0.06 -6.53
C ILE A 80 -18.45 -1.44 -6.17
N GLN A 81 -19.26 -2.19 -6.91
CA GLN A 81 -19.42 -3.65 -6.93
C GLN A 81 -18.43 -4.39 -6.00
N HIS A 82 -18.95 -4.94 -4.90
CA HIS A 82 -18.18 -5.63 -3.87
C HIS A 82 -17.19 -6.61 -4.51
N THR A 83 -15.93 -6.19 -4.52
CA THR A 83 -14.81 -7.05 -4.84
C THR A 83 -14.48 -7.83 -3.59
N TYR A 84 -14.33 -9.14 -3.70
CA TYR A 84 -13.77 -9.95 -2.61
C TYR A 84 -12.49 -9.30 -2.05
N GLN A 85 -12.18 -9.56 -0.79
CA GLN A 85 -10.88 -9.23 -0.23
C GLN A 85 -9.91 -10.39 -0.47
N ILE A 86 -8.65 -10.06 -0.80
CA ILE A 86 -7.57 -11.04 -0.92
C ILE A 86 -6.71 -11.00 0.35
N ILE A 87 -6.58 -12.13 1.02
CA ILE A 87 -5.60 -12.32 2.10
C ILE A 87 -4.45 -13.18 1.56
N PRO A 88 -3.24 -12.63 1.40
CA PRO A 88 -2.08 -13.43 1.03
C PRO A 88 -1.67 -14.33 2.20
N LEU A 89 -1.76 -15.64 2.00
CA LEU A 89 -1.35 -16.65 2.98
C LEU A 89 0.15 -16.93 2.87
N THR A 90 0.65 -16.98 1.64
CA THR A 90 2.07 -17.10 1.32
C THR A 90 2.41 -16.20 0.15
N LEU A 91 3.60 -15.60 0.19
CA LEU A 91 4.10 -14.76 -0.91
C LEU A 91 4.88 -15.60 -1.92
N PRO A 92 4.80 -15.32 -3.22
CA PRO A 92 5.65 -15.96 -4.21
C PRO A 92 7.10 -15.51 -3.98
N THR A 93 7.96 -16.43 -3.54
CA THR A 93 9.38 -16.16 -3.26
C THR A 93 10.25 -17.23 -3.88
N LYS A 94 11.54 -16.93 -4.09
CA LYS A 94 12.50 -17.94 -4.56
C LYS A 94 12.51 -19.21 -3.69
N ALA A 95 12.30 -19.06 -2.38
CA ALA A 95 12.32 -20.17 -1.42
C ALA A 95 11.16 -21.17 -1.61
N ASN A 96 10.00 -20.73 -2.11
CA ASN A 96 8.85 -21.59 -2.38
C ASN A 96 8.58 -21.82 -3.87
N GLY A 97 9.60 -21.59 -4.71
CA GLY A 97 9.49 -21.76 -6.16
C GLY A 97 8.51 -20.77 -6.78
N PHE A 98 8.47 -19.54 -6.28
CA PHE A 98 7.64 -18.44 -6.75
C PHE A 98 6.14 -18.70 -6.64
N ARG A 99 5.72 -19.54 -5.69
CA ARG A 99 4.31 -19.90 -5.49
C ARG A 99 3.71 -19.16 -4.29
N GLY A 100 2.70 -18.33 -4.56
CA GLY A 100 1.93 -17.63 -3.54
C GLY A 100 0.51 -18.19 -3.44
N THR A 101 0.04 -18.45 -2.22
CA THR A 101 -1.33 -18.89 -1.97
C THR A 101 -2.13 -17.73 -1.41
N ASN A 102 -3.30 -17.50 -1.99
CA ASN A 102 -4.21 -16.42 -1.64
C ASN A 102 -5.55 -16.98 -1.19
N ALA A 103 -6.11 -16.39 -0.13
CA ALA A 103 -7.49 -16.59 0.29
C ALA A 103 -8.35 -15.43 -0.22
N TYR A 104 -9.47 -15.77 -0.85
CA TYR A 104 -10.47 -14.86 -1.39
C TYR A 104 -11.71 -14.96 -0.52
N ILE A 105 -12.06 -13.86 0.14
CA ILE A 105 -13.15 -13.83 1.12
C ILE A 105 -14.12 -12.71 0.77
N ASP A 106 -15.34 -12.80 1.31
CA ASP A 106 -16.28 -11.70 1.24
C ASP A 106 -15.74 -10.50 2.03
N SER A 107 -15.48 -9.38 1.35
CA SER A 107 -14.98 -8.13 1.95
C SER A 107 -15.98 -7.52 2.95
N ILE A 108 -17.25 -7.90 2.85
CA ILE A 108 -18.35 -7.37 3.66
C ILE A 108 -19.07 -8.47 4.45
N GLY A 109 -18.49 -9.67 4.55
CA GLY A 109 -19.13 -10.81 5.23
C GLY A 109 -19.50 -10.54 6.69
N ARG A 110 -18.74 -9.68 7.38
CA ARG A 110 -19.07 -9.22 8.75
C ARG A 110 -20.37 -8.45 8.80
N VAL A 111 -20.62 -7.61 7.79
CA VAL A 111 -21.78 -6.72 7.77
C VAL A 111 -23.03 -7.40 7.25
N LYS A 112 -22.88 -8.34 6.32
CA LYS A 112 -23.91 -9.34 6.00
C LYS A 112 -24.23 -10.29 7.17
N ASN A 113 -23.53 -10.18 8.29
CA ASN A 113 -23.67 -11.05 9.46
C ASN A 113 -23.58 -12.54 9.10
N LEU A 114 -22.69 -12.88 8.15
CA LEU A 114 -22.50 -14.25 7.71
C LEU A 114 -21.89 -15.11 8.84
N ALA A 115 -22.16 -16.40 8.77
CA ALA A 115 -21.60 -17.37 9.71
C ALA A 115 -20.07 -17.33 9.73
N VAL A 116 -19.47 -17.59 10.90
CA VAL A 116 -18.02 -17.73 11.04
C VAL A 116 -17.58 -18.98 10.29
N ASN A 117 -16.64 -18.81 9.36
CA ASN A 117 -16.00 -19.94 8.71
C ASN A 117 -14.78 -20.34 9.53
N ALA A 118 -14.94 -21.31 10.43
CA ALA A 118 -13.88 -21.74 11.34
C ALA A 118 -12.64 -22.27 10.60
N ARG A 119 -12.84 -22.92 9.44
CA ARG A 119 -11.76 -23.45 8.61
C ARG A 119 -10.95 -22.33 7.96
N ALA A 120 -11.63 -21.40 7.29
CA ALA A 120 -10.97 -20.25 6.69
C ALA A 120 -10.32 -19.35 7.75
N SER A 121 -10.96 -19.15 8.88
CA SER A 121 -10.43 -18.33 9.98
C SER A 121 -9.14 -18.89 10.55
N ARG A 122 -9.05 -20.21 10.69
CA ARG A 122 -7.84 -20.89 11.14
C ARG A 122 -6.67 -20.69 10.17
N ILE A 123 -6.89 -20.86 8.87
CA ILE A 123 -5.85 -20.70 7.85
C ILE A 123 -5.43 -19.23 7.72
N CYS A 124 -6.40 -18.33 7.75
CA CYS A 124 -6.15 -16.90 7.60
C CYS A 124 -5.62 -16.26 8.89
N SER A 125 -5.69 -16.94 10.03
CA SER A 125 -5.34 -16.39 11.36
C SER A 125 -6.08 -15.08 11.67
N THR A 126 -7.31 -14.95 11.18
CA THR A 126 -8.20 -13.81 11.40
C THR A 126 -9.64 -14.28 11.29
N ASP A 127 -10.60 -13.55 11.83
CA ASP A 127 -12.02 -13.93 11.78
C ASP A 127 -12.58 -13.71 10.37
N ILE A 128 -12.94 -14.81 9.70
CA ILE A 128 -13.50 -14.85 8.35
C ILE A 128 -14.98 -15.21 8.41
N ARG A 129 -15.80 -14.42 7.72
CA ARG A 129 -17.26 -14.59 7.65
C ARG A 129 -17.68 -15.01 6.25
N GLY A 130 -18.53 -16.02 6.17
CA GLY A 130 -19.00 -16.58 4.91
C GLY A 130 -17.99 -17.52 4.24
N ASP A 131 -18.22 -17.78 2.96
CA ASP A 131 -17.39 -18.69 2.19
C ASP A 131 -15.98 -18.13 1.91
N CYS A 132 -15.05 -19.02 1.56
CA CYS A 132 -13.70 -18.65 1.17
C CYS A 132 -13.26 -19.47 -0.05
N PHE A 133 -12.56 -18.85 -1.00
CA PHE A 133 -11.82 -19.56 -2.04
C PHE A 133 -10.33 -19.50 -1.78
N LEU A 134 -9.61 -20.57 -2.11
CA LEU A 134 -8.16 -20.67 -2.01
C LEU A 134 -7.59 -20.99 -3.39
N SER A 135 -6.63 -20.19 -3.84
CA SER A 135 -5.96 -20.37 -5.13
C SER A 135 -4.48 -20.05 -4.99
N THR A 136 -3.65 -20.75 -5.76
CA THR A 136 -2.21 -20.50 -5.83
C THR A 136 -1.85 -19.84 -7.14
N THR A 137 -1.01 -18.81 -7.06
CA THR A 137 -0.35 -18.16 -8.19
C THR A 137 1.12 -18.56 -8.23
N PHE A 138 1.67 -18.61 -9.44
CA PHE A 138 3.09 -18.60 -9.70
C PHE A 138 3.44 -17.22 -10.27
N ASP A 139 4.42 -16.55 -9.67
CA ASP A 139 4.86 -15.22 -10.08
C ASP A 139 6.36 -15.06 -9.82
N ASP A 140 7.15 -15.11 -10.89
CA ASP A 140 8.61 -14.95 -10.87
C ASP A 140 9.09 -13.58 -11.40
N GLU A 141 8.21 -12.56 -11.35
CA GLU A 141 8.39 -11.21 -11.91
C GLU A 141 8.32 -11.14 -13.46
N GLU A 142 8.57 -12.24 -14.17
CA GLU A 142 8.47 -12.33 -15.63
C GLU A 142 7.17 -13.01 -16.08
N THR A 143 6.73 -14.04 -15.35
CA THR A 143 5.62 -14.92 -15.69
C THR A 143 4.63 -14.99 -14.55
N PHE A 144 3.41 -14.50 -14.81
CA PHE A 144 2.27 -14.69 -13.92
C PHE A 144 1.37 -15.81 -14.44
N GLN A 145 1.07 -16.82 -13.62
CA GLN A 145 0.08 -17.84 -13.94
C GLN A 145 -0.57 -18.45 -12.69
N ARG A 146 -1.78 -18.97 -12.83
CA ARG A 146 -2.43 -19.78 -11.80
C ARG A 146 -1.84 -21.19 -11.77
N ALA A 147 -1.70 -21.73 -10.57
CA ALA A 147 -1.21 -23.07 -10.32
C ALA A 147 -2.23 -23.87 -9.51
N ASN A 148 -2.14 -25.20 -9.63
CA ASN A 148 -3.03 -26.11 -8.92
C ASN A 148 -2.92 -25.94 -7.41
N PHE A 149 -4.07 -25.75 -6.78
CA PHE A 149 -4.28 -25.84 -5.34
C PHE A 149 -5.35 -26.90 -5.09
N SER A 150 -4.95 -28.00 -4.45
CA SER A 150 -5.78 -29.18 -4.20
C SER A 150 -6.24 -29.26 -2.75
N GLN A 151 -7.12 -30.20 -2.45
CA GLN A 151 -7.56 -30.54 -1.10
C GLN A 151 -6.38 -30.98 -0.22
N LYS A 152 -5.35 -31.62 -0.79
CA LYS A 152 -4.12 -31.95 -0.06
C LYS A 152 -3.36 -30.71 0.39
N ASP A 153 -3.37 -29.67 -0.43
CA ASP A 153 -2.74 -28.39 -0.08
C ASP A 153 -3.54 -27.68 1.02
N PHE A 154 -4.88 -27.73 0.93
CA PHE A 154 -5.78 -27.26 1.99
C PHE A 154 -5.54 -27.99 3.32
N GLU A 155 -5.46 -29.32 3.32
CA GLU A 155 -5.18 -30.12 4.53
C GLU A 155 -3.83 -29.75 5.15
N ARG A 156 -2.81 -29.50 4.31
CA ARG A 156 -1.50 -29.03 4.76
C ARG A 156 -1.60 -27.67 5.46
N LEU A 157 -2.36 -26.73 4.91
CA LEU A 157 -2.59 -25.42 5.53
C LEU A 157 -3.38 -25.56 6.85
N MET A 158 -4.33 -26.47 6.94
CA MET A 158 -5.07 -26.72 8.18
C MET A 158 -4.19 -27.32 9.28
N ALA A 159 -3.28 -28.23 8.90
CA ALA A 159 -2.32 -28.86 9.80
C ALA A 159 -1.25 -27.87 10.29
N SER A 160 -0.76 -27.01 9.39
CA SER A 160 0.26 -25.99 9.68
C SER A 160 -0.14 -24.65 9.08
N PRO A 161 -1.00 -23.87 9.76
CA PRO A 161 -1.44 -22.56 9.28
C PRO A 161 -0.26 -21.60 9.07
N PRO A 162 -0.24 -20.81 7.98
CA PRO A 162 0.80 -19.81 7.77
C PRO A 162 0.70 -18.71 8.81
N ASP A 163 1.86 -18.17 9.21
CA ASP A 163 1.93 -17.05 10.15
C ASP A 163 1.22 -15.80 9.58
N ALA A 164 0.60 -15.02 10.46
CA ALA A 164 -0.02 -13.75 10.13
C ALA A 164 0.98 -12.59 10.07
N THR A 165 2.18 -12.77 10.63
CA THR A 165 3.20 -11.71 10.68
C THR A 165 3.60 -11.25 9.29
N GLY A 166 3.58 -9.93 9.06
CA GLY A 166 4.04 -9.33 7.81
C GLY A 166 3.05 -9.40 6.64
N ARG A 167 1.81 -9.83 6.86
CA ARG A 167 0.76 -9.77 5.82
C ARG A 167 0.39 -8.31 5.54
N TRP A 168 0.37 -7.94 4.25
CA TRP A 168 -0.03 -6.61 3.80
C TRP A 168 -1.50 -6.35 4.15
N SER A 169 -1.76 -5.32 4.93
CA SER A 169 -3.12 -4.87 5.29
C SER A 169 -3.49 -3.69 4.39
N GLU A 170 -4.60 -3.85 3.65
CA GLU A 170 -5.19 -2.78 2.85
C GLU A 170 -5.52 -1.56 3.71
N THR A 171 -5.92 -1.76 4.97
CA THR A 171 -6.15 -0.69 5.97
C THR A 171 -4.85 0.02 6.34
N ALA A 172 -3.74 -0.69 6.49
CA ALA A 172 -2.43 -0.08 6.75
C ALA A 172 -1.93 0.72 5.54
N ALA A 173 -2.12 0.21 4.32
CA ALA A 173 -1.76 0.90 3.10
C ALA A 173 -2.63 2.14 2.85
N LEU A 174 -3.94 2.05 3.08
CA LEU A 174 -4.88 3.17 2.98
C LEU A 174 -4.59 4.22 4.04
N SER A 175 -4.30 3.81 5.28
CA SER A 175 -3.88 4.73 6.35
C SER A 175 -2.59 5.47 5.99
N GLN A 176 -1.63 4.78 5.36
CA GLN A 176 -0.38 5.38 4.91
C GLN A 176 -0.58 6.35 3.73
N LEU A 177 -1.45 6.02 2.78
CA LEU A 177 -1.86 6.90 1.68
C LEU A 177 -2.65 8.12 2.17
N LEU A 178 -3.56 7.94 3.13
CA LEU A 178 -4.29 9.04 3.77
C LEU A 178 -3.36 9.92 4.60
N ASN A 179 -2.39 9.35 5.32
CA ASN A 179 -1.36 10.11 6.04
C ASN A 179 -0.45 10.88 5.08
N GLN A 180 -0.09 10.32 3.92
CA GLN A 180 0.64 11.04 2.87
C GLN A 180 -0.19 12.19 2.30
N ARG A 181 -1.48 11.96 2.01
CA ARG A 181 -2.39 13.03 1.54
C ARG A 181 -2.69 14.08 2.61
N GLN A 182 -2.70 13.73 3.90
CA GLN A 182 -2.84 14.68 5.01
C GLN A 182 -1.55 15.48 5.24
N ALA A 183 -0.38 14.89 4.97
CA ALA A 183 0.89 15.62 4.93
C ALA A 183 0.94 16.61 3.75
N ASP A 184 0.40 16.23 2.59
CA ASP A 184 0.29 17.12 1.42
C ASP A 184 -0.81 18.18 1.59
N ALA A 185 -1.94 17.86 2.23
CA ALA A 185 -3.00 18.81 2.56
C ALA A 185 -2.60 19.77 3.69
N SER A 186 -1.82 19.33 4.68
CA SER A 186 -1.22 20.23 5.69
C SER A 186 -0.20 21.17 5.09
N ARG A 187 0.48 20.77 4.00
CA ARG A 187 1.34 21.65 3.19
C ARG A 187 0.54 22.68 2.38
N GLN A 188 -0.70 22.38 1.99
CA GLN A 188 -1.58 23.31 1.26
C GLN A 188 -2.46 24.19 2.19
N ALA A 189 -2.76 23.75 3.42
CA ALA A 189 -3.58 24.49 4.38
C ALA A 189 -2.79 25.51 5.22
N LEU A 190 -1.46 25.37 5.32
CA LEU A 190 -0.58 26.44 5.81
C LEU A 190 -0.26 27.40 4.66
N GLY A 191 -1.26 28.20 4.28
CA GLY A 191 -1.05 29.37 3.43
C GLY A 191 -0.16 30.39 4.14
N ALA A 192 1.16 30.24 4.03
CA ALA A 192 2.10 31.32 4.23
C ALA A 192 2.33 32.01 2.88
N PRO A 193 2.31 33.35 2.80
CA PRO A 193 2.48 34.06 1.55
C PRO A 193 3.86 33.77 0.97
N ALA A 194 3.95 33.81 -0.36
CA ALA A 194 5.20 33.73 -1.11
C ALA A 194 6.19 34.80 -0.61
N SER A 195 6.98 34.46 0.40
CA SER A 195 8.22 35.18 0.67
C SER A 195 9.21 34.70 -0.37
N THR A 196 9.62 35.63 -1.21
CA THR A 196 10.81 35.47 -2.04
C THR A 196 11.98 35.24 -1.09
N GLU A 197 12.24 33.97 -0.75
CA GLU A 197 13.42 33.56 -0.01
C GLU A 197 14.64 33.96 -0.82
N LYS A 198 15.15 35.16 -0.52
CA LYS A 198 16.54 35.51 -0.78
C LYS A 198 17.34 34.39 -0.12
N LYS A 199 17.91 33.48 -0.90
CA LYS A 199 18.87 32.48 -0.37
C LYS A 199 19.93 33.23 0.42
N HIS A 200 19.93 33.09 1.74
CA HIS A 200 20.96 33.69 2.59
C HIS A 200 22.31 33.11 2.17
N LYS A 201 23.24 33.98 1.81
CA LYS A 201 24.62 33.60 1.49
C LYS A 201 25.35 33.45 2.82
N GLN A 202 25.82 32.24 3.11
CA GLN A 202 26.58 31.94 4.32
C GLN A 202 27.98 31.44 3.99
N CYS A 203 28.94 31.66 4.89
CA CYS A 203 30.30 31.20 4.72
C CYS A 203 30.39 29.67 4.82
N GLY A 204 30.98 29.01 3.80
CA GLY A 204 31.13 27.55 3.75
C GLY A 204 32.00 26.93 4.85
N ASN A 205 32.84 27.73 5.53
CA ASN A 205 33.69 27.26 6.62
C ASN A 205 33.09 27.51 8.02
N CYS A 206 32.72 28.76 8.31
CA CYS A 206 32.33 29.18 9.65
C CYS A 206 30.82 29.42 9.82
N GLY A 207 30.03 29.29 8.76
CA GLY A 207 28.57 29.46 8.79
C GLY A 207 28.08 30.91 8.95
N LYS A 208 28.97 31.91 9.02
CA LYS A 208 28.55 33.31 9.14
C LYS A 208 27.78 33.77 7.90
N GLU A 209 26.59 34.31 8.13
CA GLU A 209 25.74 34.88 7.09
C GLU A 209 26.22 36.29 6.68
N GLU A 210 26.00 36.66 5.41
CA GLU A 210 26.25 38.02 4.94
C GLU A 210 25.20 38.97 5.57
N PRO A 211 25.59 39.93 6.43
CA PRO A 211 24.63 40.83 7.05
C PRO A 211 23.97 41.71 5.99
N ALA A 212 22.65 41.86 6.08
CA ALA A 212 21.90 42.74 5.19
C ALA A 212 22.36 44.20 5.37
N ALA A 213 22.50 44.94 4.28
CA ALA A 213 22.88 46.35 4.34
C ALA A 213 21.75 47.17 4.96
N SER A 214 21.99 47.70 6.17
CA SER A 214 21.10 48.64 6.86
C SER A 214 21.73 50.05 6.89
N PRO A 215 20.93 51.13 6.94
CA PRO A 215 21.43 52.52 6.94
C PRO A 215 22.33 52.85 8.15
N GLU A 216 22.32 52.02 9.19
CA GLU A 216 23.10 52.15 10.43
C GLU A 216 24.47 51.44 10.42
N ASN A 217 24.79 50.68 9.36
CA ASN A 217 26.07 49.99 9.20
C ASN A 217 26.66 50.22 7.80
N PRO A 218 27.44 51.30 7.58
CA PRO A 218 27.87 51.71 6.25
C PRO A 218 28.91 50.79 5.58
N SER A 219 29.40 49.75 6.26
CA SER A 219 30.39 48.80 5.72
C SER A 219 30.10 47.34 6.11
N PRO A 220 29.00 46.74 5.59
CA PRO A 220 28.69 45.34 5.86
C PRO A 220 29.75 44.43 5.22
N MET A 221 30.25 43.46 6.00
CA MET A 221 31.22 42.48 5.53
C MET A 221 30.60 41.59 4.45
N ARG A 222 30.99 41.78 3.19
CA ARG A 222 30.48 40.99 2.06
C ARG A 222 31.22 39.68 1.90
N LEU A 223 30.49 38.59 1.68
CA LEU A 223 31.09 37.29 1.45
C LEU A 223 31.72 37.23 0.05
N LYS A 224 32.97 36.77 -0.01
CA LYS A 224 33.72 36.56 -1.25
C LYS A 224 33.38 35.20 -1.84
N ARG A 225 33.21 35.12 -3.17
CA ARG A 225 32.97 33.86 -3.88
C ARG A 225 34.27 33.11 -4.11
N CYS A 226 34.19 31.78 -4.20
CA CYS A 226 35.30 30.93 -4.62
C CYS A 226 35.78 31.35 -6.01
N GLY A 227 37.06 31.68 -6.17
CA GLY A 227 37.64 32.03 -7.47
C GLY A 227 37.71 30.88 -8.49
N GLY A 228 37.45 29.63 -8.06
CA GLY A 228 37.38 28.46 -8.92
C GLY A 228 35.99 28.26 -9.52
N CYS A 229 35.02 27.86 -8.69
CA CYS A 229 33.67 27.53 -9.14
C CYS A 229 32.66 28.69 -9.06
N GLY A 230 32.95 29.75 -8.31
CA GLY A 230 31.99 30.83 -8.05
C GLY A 230 30.78 30.47 -7.17
N GLU A 231 30.57 29.19 -6.83
CA GLU A 231 29.36 28.71 -6.13
C GLU A 231 29.44 28.81 -4.60
N ALA A 232 30.63 28.68 -4.00
CA ALA A 232 30.82 28.76 -2.56
C ALA A 232 31.20 30.19 -2.10
N PHE A 233 30.74 30.59 -0.91
CA PHE A 233 30.95 31.92 -0.33
C PHE A 233 31.79 31.85 0.95
N TYR A 234 32.64 32.85 1.19
CA TYR A 234 33.54 32.91 2.35
C TYR A 234 33.70 34.33 2.90
N CYS A 235 33.72 34.48 4.23
CA CYS A 235 33.93 35.79 4.86
C CYS A 235 35.39 36.28 4.77
N SER A 236 36.35 35.37 4.58
CA SER A 236 37.77 35.70 4.41
C SER A 236 38.50 34.65 3.58
N ALA A 237 39.68 35.01 3.05
CA ALA A 237 40.56 34.07 2.36
C ALA A 237 41.05 32.94 3.28
N GLU A 238 41.13 33.21 4.59
CA GLU A 238 41.47 32.19 5.60
C GLU A 238 40.38 31.14 5.71
N CYS A 239 39.10 31.54 5.74
CA CYS A 239 37.98 30.61 5.74
C CYS A 239 37.94 29.76 4.46
N GLN A 240 38.24 30.35 3.30
CA GLN A 240 38.34 29.58 2.06
C GLN A 240 39.48 28.55 2.11
N ARG A 241 40.66 28.90 2.64
CA ARG A 241 41.80 27.97 2.76
C ARG A 241 41.51 26.85 3.78
N ALA A 242 40.85 27.18 4.88
CA ALA A 242 40.46 26.20 5.89
C ALA A 242 39.46 25.17 5.33
N ASP A 243 38.45 25.61 4.59
CA ASP A 243 37.47 24.74 3.95
C ASP A 243 38.00 24.04 2.68
N TRP A 244 39.10 24.51 2.10
CA TRP A 244 39.64 23.96 0.85
C TRP A 244 39.85 22.44 0.87
N ARG A 245 40.22 21.86 2.02
CA ARG A 245 40.36 20.41 2.19
C ARG A 245 39.06 19.64 1.86
N HIS A 246 37.91 20.23 2.14
CA HIS A 246 36.59 19.65 1.85
C HIS A 246 36.05 20.14 0.52
N HIS A 247 36.09 21.46 0.28
CA HIS A 247 35.54 22.09 -0.91
C HIS A 247 36.22 21.65 -2.21
N LYS A 248 37.53 21.35 -2.21
CA LYS A 248 38.25 20.92 -3.42
C LYS A 248 37.63 19.71 -4.13
N ARG A 249 36.89 18.85 -3.40
CA ARG A 249 36.23 17.66 -3.96
C ARG A 249 34.98 18.00 -4.78
N VAL A 250 34.40 19.16 -4.54
CA VAL A 250 33.16 19.62 -5.17
C VAL A 250 33.35 20.89 -5.99
N CYS A 251 34.51 21.54 -5.91
CA CYS A 251 34.87 22.72 -6.69
C CYS A 251 35.06 22.35 -8.18
N LYS A 252 34.00 22.49 -8.97
CA LYS A 252 34.04 22.34 -10.43
C LYS A 252 34.34 23.72 -11.05
N LYS A 253 35.43 23.82 -11.82
CA LYS A 253 35.72 25.02 -12.61
C LYS A 253 34.74 25.16 -13.76
#